data_AF-A0A3N0WXG5-F1
#
_entry.id   AF-A0A3N0WXG5-F1
#
_cell.length_a   1.000
_cell.length_b   1.000
_cell.length_c   1.000
_cell.angle_alpha   90.00
_cell.angle_beta   90.00
_cell.angle_gamma   90.00
#
_symmetry.space_group_name_H-M   'P 1'
#
loop_
_entity.id
_entity.type
_entity.pdbx_description
1 polymer ?
#
loop_
_entity_poly.entity_id
_entity_poly.type
_entity_poly.pdbx_seq_one_letter_code
_entity_poly.pdbx_strand_id
1 'polypeptide(L)'
;MARMTAAEADYKKSQGRELFVKGFAVANISEIIGVGEKTLGKWRKENAWDDEKDIASLKPSNIRKLTLKMALAIQNGEPLPYKADDISKVVAAFDRITDSKKIAVYTMESIDGFSSYMLEKAAQNGGKKREDLIAILQTVRPHFDEYISKLLQDD
;
A
#
# COMPACT_ATOMS: atom_id res chain seq x y z
N MET A 1 -1.52 -23.78 -25.20
CA MET A 1 -1.40 -23.04 -23.93
C MET A 1 -2.29 -23.72 -22.90
N ALA A 2 -1.73 -24.18 -21.78
CA ALA A 2 -2.51 -24.78 -20.70
C ALA A 2 -3.53 -23.75 -20.16
N ARG A 3 -4.77 -24.17 -19.98
CA ARG A 3 -5.85 -23.32 -19.49
C ARG A 3 -5.59 -23.09 -17.99
N MET A 4 -5.39 -21.84 -17.59
CA MET A 4 -5.20 -21.44 -16.19
C MET A 4 -6.36 -21.96 -15.34
N THR A 5 -6.05 -22.53 -14.17
CA THR A 5 -7.07 -22.98 -13.22
C THR A 5 -7.76 -21.78 -12.57
N ALA A 6 -8.96 -21.98 -11.98
CA ALA A 6 -9.70 -20.88 -11.34
C ALA A 6 -8.91 -20.24 -10.18
N ALA A 7 -8.26 -21.06 -9.35
CA ALA A 7 -7.46 -20.58 -8.23
C ALA A 7 -6.25 -19.75 -8.69
N GLU A 8 -5.56 -20.19 -9.74
CA GLU A 8 -4.44 -19.43 -10.34
C GLU A 8 -4.92 -18.12 -10.95
N ALA A 9 -6.11 -18.13 -11.57
CA ALA A 9 -6.73 -16.93 -12.14
C ALA A 9 -7.02 -15.89 -11.05
N ASP A 10 -7.64 -16.30 -9.94
CA ASP A 10 -7.98 -15.41 -8.84
C ASP A 10 -6.73 -14.87 -8.14
N TYR A 11 -5.72 -15.71 -7.93
CA TYR A 11 -4.45 -15.27 -7.35
C TYR A 11 -3.77 -14.21 -8.22
N LYS A 12 -3.63 -14.47 -9.53
CA LYS A 12 -3.01 -13.51 -10.47
C LYS A 12 -3.85 -12.25 -10.64
N LYS A 13 -5.18 -12.36 -10.59
CA LYS A 13 -6.09 -11.22 -10.61
C LYS A 13 -5.89 -10.33 -9.39
N SER A 14 -5.72 -10.92 -8.21
CA SER A 14 -5.41 -10.19 -6.97
C SER A 14 -4.05 -9.46 -7.06
N GLN A 15 -3.00 -10.15 -7.52
CA GLN A 15 -1.69 -9.54 -7.72
C GLN A 15 -1.72 -8.40 -8.76
N GLY A 16 -2.41 -8.61 -9.88
CA GLY A 16 -2.58 -7.60 -10.92
C GLY A 16 -3.32 -6.36 -10.40
N ARG A 17 -4.36 -6.56 -9.58
CA ARG A 17 -5.10 -5.47 -8.91
C ARG A 17 -4.19 -4.66 -8.00
N GLU A 18 -3.44 -5.34 -7.12
CA GLU A 18 -2.55 -4.68 -6.16
C GLU A 18 -1.50 -3.82 -6.87
N LEU A 19 -0.87 -4.35 -7.92
CA LEU A 19 0.12 -3.60 -8.70
C LEU A 19 -0.52 -2.43 -9.46
N PHE A 20 -1.72 -2.60 -10.01
CA PHE A 20 -2.42 -1.53 -10.72
C PHE A 20 -2.77 -0.35 -9.79
N VAL A 21 -3.29 -0.66 -8.60
CA VAL A 21 -3.64 0.31 -7.56
C VAL A 21 -2.38 1.06 -7.08
N LYS A 22 -1.23 0.37 -6.99
CA LYS A 22 0.09 0.99 -6.71
C LYS A 22 0.63 1.85 -7.86
N GLY A 23 -0.06 1.93 -8.99
CA GLY A 23 0.26 2.84 -10.09
C GLY A 23 1.00 2.24 -11.26
N PHE A 24 1.29 0.93 -11.26
CA PHE A 24 2.00 0.29 -12.37
C PHE A 24 1.16 0.26 -13.65
N ALA A 25 1.82 0.41 -14.80
CA ALA A 25 1.18 0.31 -16.11
C ALA A 25 0.77 -1.14 -16.41
N VAL A 26 -0.35 -1.33 -17.13
CA VAL A 26 -0.89 -2.66 -17.47
C VAL A 26 0.12 -3.52 -18.24
N ALA A 27 0.93 -2.91 -19.10
CA ALA A 27 2.01 -3.59 -19.81
C ALA A 27 3.05 -4.19 -18.83
N ASN A 28 3.54 -3.40 -17.89
CA ASN A 28 4.50 -3.86 -16.88
C ASN A 28 3.89 -4.96 -15.99
N ILE A 29 2.63 -4.81 -15.60
CA ILE A 29 1.93 -5.82 -14.80
C ILE A 29 1.82 -7.14 -15.59
N SER A 30 1.45 -7.07 -16.86
CA SER A 30 1.37 -8.23 -17.76
C SER A 30 2.68 -9.03 -17.79
N GLU A 31 3.81 -8.33 -17.86
CA GLU A 31 5.15 -8.95 -17.80
C GLU A 31 5.45 -9.58 -16.43
N ILE A 32 5.13 -8.88 -15.34
CA ILE A 32 5.40 -9.34 -13.97
C ILE A 32 4.61 -10.60 -13.61
N ILE A 33 3.31 -10.65 -13.92
CA ILE A 33 2.43 -11.76 -13.49
C ILE A 33 2.19 -12.81 -14.59
N GLY A 34 2.67 -12.55 -15.81
CA GLY A 34 2.50 -13.42 -16.97
C GLY A 34 1.03 -13.61 -17.36
N VAL A 35 0.26 -12.52 -17.39
CA VAL A 35 -1.16 -12.50 -17.84
C VAL A 35 -1.30 -11.47 -18.94
N GLY A 36 -1.82 -11.88 -20.10
CA GLY A 36 -1.95 -10.96 -21.23
C GLY A 36 -2.79 -9.72 -20.93
N GLU A 37 -2.38 -8.58 -21.48
CA GLU A 37 -2.98 -7.26 -21.24
C GLU A 37 -4.50 -7.20 -21.48
N LYS A 38 -5.02 -7.96 -22.45
CA LYS A 38 -6.48 -8.04 -22.71
C LYS A 38 -7.24 -8.60 -21.51
N THR A 39 -6.70 -9.63 -20.87
CA THR A 39 -7.30 -10.26 -19.68
C THR A 39 -7.21 -9.31 -18.48
N LEU A 40 -6.06 -8.67 -18.29
CA LEU A 40 -5.88 -7.64 -17.25
C LEU A 40 -6.83 -6.46 -17.45
N GLY A 41 -6.99 -5.98 -18.68
CA GLY A 41 -7.91 -4.90 -19.03
C GLY A 41 -9.37 -5.27 -18.78
N LYS A 42 -9.76 -6.53 -19.01
CA LYS A 42 -11.07 -7.05 -18.65
C LYS A 42 -11.28 -7.05 -17.14
N TRP A 43 -10.34 -7.62 -16.37
CA TRP A 43 -10.42 -7.64 -14.90
C TRP A 43 -10.47 -6.26 -14.28
N ARG A 44 -9.65 -5.32 -14.78
CA ARG A 44 -9.65 -3.92 -14.38
C ARG A 44 -11.05 -3.29 -14.46
N LYS A 45 -11.72 -3.46 -15.60
CA LYS A 45 -13.06 -2.92 -15.84
C LYS A 45 -14.13 -3.61 -15.01
N GLU A 46 -14.14 -4.94 -14.98
CA GLU A 46 -15.19 -5.71 -14.30
C GLU A 46 -15.15 -5.59 -12.77
N ASN A 47 -14.02 -5.17 -12.21
CA ASN A 47 -13.81 -5.13 -10.77
C ASN A 47 -13.44 -3.73 -10.27
N ALA A 48 -13.72 -2.69 -11.06
CA ALA A 48 -13.56 -1.28 -10.69
C ALA A 48 -12.17 -0.94 -10.10
N TRP A 49 -11.09 -1.47 -10.69
CA TRP A 49 -9.73 -1.21 -10.17
C TRP A 49 -9.33 0.27 -10.28
N ASP A 50 -9.93 1.01 -11.21
CA ASP A 50 -9.73 2.44 -11.36
C ASP A 50 -10.27 3.23 -10.16
N ASP A 51 -11.49 2.93 -9.72
CA ASP A 51 -12.09 3.57 -8.53
C ASP A 51 -11.25 3.29 -7.28
N GLU A 52 -10.76 2.07 -7.14
CA GLU A 52 -9.89 1.70 -6.04
C GLU A 52 -8.53 2.41 -6.10
N LYS A 53 -7.95 2.53 -7.29
CA LYS A 53 -6.72 3.30 -7.50
C LYS A 53 -6.91 4.76 -7.14
N ASP A 54 -8.04 5.35 -7.51
CA ASP A 54 -8.37 6.73 -7.19
C ASP A 54 -8.50 6.92 -5.68
N ILE A 55 -9.20 6.01 -4.98
CA ILE A 55 -9.30 6.01 -3.52
C ILE A 55 -7.92 5.84 -2.86
N ALA A 56 -7.13 4.87 -3.30
CA ALA A 56 -5.79 4.62 -2.78
C ALA A 56 -4.80 5.78 -3.04
N SER A 57 -5.08 6.60 -4.06
CA SER A 57 -4.31 7.81 -4.37
C SER A 57 -4.66 9.01 -3.49
N LEU A 58 -5.76 8.95 -2.71
CA LEU A 58 -6.12 10.01 -1.77
C LEU A 58 -5.08 10.08 -0.66
N LYS A 59 -4.38 11.21 -0.59
CA LYS A 59 -3.37 11.50 0.44
C LYS A 59 -3.91 12.50 1.46
N PRO A 60 -3.33 12.56 2.68
CA PRO A 60 -3.62 13.63 3.64
C PRO A 60 -3.49 15.05 3.04
N SER A 61 -2.58 15.24 2.07
CA SER A 61 -2.45 16.50 1.32
C SER A 61 -3.72 16.91 0.55
N ASN A 62 -4.56 15.95 0.15
CA ASN A 62 -5.84 16.22 -0.50
C ASN A 62 -6.82 16.86 0.49
N ILE A 63 -6.82 16.41 1.75
CA ILE A 63 -7.62 17.03 2.82
C ILE A 63 -7.09 18.43 3.15
N ARG A 64 -5.76 18.59 3.23
CA ARG A 64 -5.13 19.91 3.37
C ARG A 64 -5.56 20.88 2.26
N LYS A 65 -5.67 20.42 1.01
CA LYS A 65 -6.19 21.23 -0.10
C LYS A 65 -7.65 21.64 0.10
N LEU A 66 -8.51 20.79 0.67
CA LEU A 66 -9.90 21.17 0.98
C LEU A 66 -9.94 22.30 2.01
N THR A 67 -9.14 22.21 3.07
CA THR A 67 -9.03 23.26 4.09
C THR A 67 -8.50 24.58 3.50
N LEU A 68 -7.49 24.52 2.61
CA LEU A 68 -6.96 25.72 1.95
C LEU A 68 -7.97 26.37 1.00
N LYS A 69 -8.79 25.58 0.29
CA LYS A 69 -9.88 26.12 -0.54
C LYS A 69 -10.92 26.88 0.29
N MET A 70 -11.22 26.40 1.49
CA MET A 70 -12.10 27.12 2.42
C MET A 70 -11.49 28.45 2.86
N ALA A 71 -10.21 28.45 3.24
CA ALA A 71 -9.51 29.66 3.63
C ALA A 71 -9.48 30.70 2.49
N LEU A 72 -9.28 30.25 1.25
CA LEU A 72 -9.32 31.11 0.06
C LEU A 72 -10.72 31.69 -0.18
N ALA A 73 -11.77 30.88 -0.07
CA ALA A 73 -13.15 31.37 -0.20
C ALA A 73 -13.49 32.44 0.85
N ILE A 74 -13.03 32.24 2.11
CA ILE A 74 -13.17 33.25 3.17
C ILE A 74 -12.45 34.54 2.81
N GLN A 75 -11.19 34.44 2.35
CA GLN A 75 -10.38 35.60 1.96
C GLN A 75 -11.04 36.40 0.83
N ASN A 76 -11.68 35.71 -0.13
CA ASN A 76 -12.33 36.34 -1.27
C ASN A 76 -13.77 36.81 -0.99
N GLY A 77 -14.33 36.53 0.19
CA GLY A 77 -15.74 36.80 0.49
C GLY A 77 -16.72 35.91 -0.31
N GLU A 78 -16.25 34.76 -0.80
CA GLU A 78 -17.03 33.81 -1.57
C GLU A 78 -17.78 32.80 -0.66
N PRO A 79 -18.90 32.24 -1.13
CA PRO A 79 -19.57 31.16 -0.41
C PRO A 79 -18.64 29.95 -0.25
N LEU A 80 -18.69 29.33 0.94
CA LEU A 80 -17.84 28.19 1.25
C LEU A 80 -18.21 26.99 0.35
N PRO A 81 -17.23 26.36 -0.32
CA PRO A 81 -17.49 25.22 -1.21
C PRO A 81 -17.98 23.97 -0.46
N TYR A 82 -17.74 23.91 0.86
CA TYR A 82 -18.15 22.82 1.74
C TYR A 82 -18.58 23.37 3.10
N LYS A 83 -19.30 22.59 3.90
CA LYS A 83 -19.59 22.97 5.30
C LYS A 83 -18.34 22.76 6.16
N ALA A 84 -18.04 23.72 7.03
CA ALA A 84 -16.88 23.66 7.92
C ALA A 84 -16.91 22.45 8.88
N ASP A 85 -18.10 22.05 9.34
CA ASP A 85 -18.31 20.87 10.19
C ASP A 85 -17.95 19.56 9.47
N ASP A 86 -18.36 19.43 8.19
CA ASP A 86 -18.06 18.24 7.39
C ASP A 86 -16.55 18.09 7.16
N ILE A 87 -15.84 19.19 6.88
CA ILE A 87 -14.38 19.18 6.74
C ILE A 87 -13.71 18.81 8.08
N SER A 88 -14.15 19.39 9.19
CA SER A 88 -13.60 19.07 10.52
C SER A 88 -13.73 17.58 10.85
N LYS A 89 -14.87 16.97 10.51
CA LYS A 89 -15.10 15.52 10.70
C LYS A 89 -14.22 14.67 9.79
N VAL A 90 -14.06 15.06 8.53
CA VAL A 90 -13.19 14.34 7.59
C VAL A 90 -11.72 14.44 8.01
N VAL A 91 -11.25 15.62 8.42
CA VAL A 91 -9.89 15.83 8.97
C VAL A 91 -9.67 14.94 10.19
N ALA A 92 -10.59 14.96 11.16
CA ALA A 92 -10.45 14.15 12.38
C ALA A 92 -10.50 12.63 12.11
N ALA A 93 -11.26 12.19 11.11
CA ALA A 93 -11.26 10.80 10.68
C ALA A 93 -9.93 10.42 9.99
N PHE A 94 -9.39 11.30 9.15
CA PHE A 94 -8.10 11.11 8.50
C PHE A 94 -6.96 11.05 9.52
N ASP A 95 -6.85 12.01 10.44
CA ASP A 95 -5.81 12.05 11.47
C ASP A 95 -5.77 10.79 12.35
N ARG A 96 -6.92 10.11 12.52
CA ARG A 96 -7.00 8.84 13.26
C ARG A 96 -6.51 7.63 12.46
N ILE A 97 -6.65 7.67 11.13
CA ILE A 97 -6.35 6.55 10.22
C ILE A 97 -4.93 6.66 9.66
N THR A 98 -4.41 7.88 9.48
CA THR A 98 -3.12 8.15 8.84
C THR A 98 -2.02 8.51 9.83
N ASP A 99 -2.12 8.05 11.08
CA ASP A 99 -1.05 8.24 12.07
C ASP A 99 0.16 7.40 11.64
N SER A 100 1.04 7.97 10.82
CA SER A 100 2.19 7.29 10.24
C SER A 100 3.11 6.75 11.30
N LYS A 101 3.17 7.40 12.47
CA LYS A 101 3.87 6.89 13.66
C LYS A 101 3.26 5.59 14.17
N LYS A 102 1.93 5.48 14.27
CA LYS A 102 1.29 4.19 14.62
C LYS A 102 1.57 3.12 13.56
N ILE A 103 1.48 3.48 12.28
CA ILE A 103 1.76 2.53 11.18
C ILE A 103 3.22 2.07 11.23
N ALA A 104 4.17 2.98 11.44
CA ALA A 104 5.59 2.68 11.59
C ALA A 104 5.85 1.78 12.79
N VAL A 105 5.26 2.08 13.96
CA VAL A 105 5.38 1.26 15.18
C VAL A 105 4.84 -0.15 14.95
N TYR A 106 3.64 -0.32 14.40
CA TYR A 106 3.09 -1.66 14.12
C TYR A 106 3.90 -2.42 13.05
N THR A 107 4.48 -1.70 12.08
CA THR A 107 5.37 -2.29 11.06
C THR A 107 6.67 -2.77 11.70
N MET A 108 7.29 -1.97 12.59
CA MET A 108 8.47 -2.34 13.39
C MET A 108 8.19 -3.60 14.23
N GLU A 109 7.08 -3.63 14.97
CA GLU A 109 6.69 -4.78 15.80
C GLU A 109 6.49 -6.04 14.95
N SER A 110 5.87 -5.90 13.78
CA SER A 110 5.64 -7.03 12.86
C SER A 110 6.94 -7.60 12.30
N ILE A 111 7.91 -6.75 11.91
CA ILE A 111 9.19 -7.23 11.39
C ILE A 111 10.06 -7.83 12.50
N ASP A 112 9.99 -7.30 13.73
CA ASP A 112 10.71 -7.87 14.88
C ASP A 112 10.14 -9.24 15.27
N GLY A 113 8.81 -9.39 15.27
CA GLY A 113 8.14 -10.67 15.47
C GLY A 113 8.51 -11.69 14.39
N PHE A 114 8.48 -11.29 13.12
CA PHE A 114 8.91 -12.14 12.01
C PHE A 114 10.39 -12.51 12.10
N SER A 115 11.26 -11.57 12.43
CA SER A 115 12.69 -11.78 12.59
C SER A 115 12.98 -12.79 13.71
N SER A 116 12.28 -12.66 14.84
CA SER A 116 12.38 -13.58 15.98
C SER A 116 11.94 -14.99 15.57
N TYR A 117 10.81 -15.13 14.89
CA TYR A 117 10.34 -16.41 14.34
C TYR A 117 11.37 -17.05 13.39
N MET A 118 11.97 -16.25 12.49
CA MET A 118 12.98 -16.74 11.56
C MET A 118 14.27 -17.18 12.27
N LEU A 119 14.69 -16.47 13.31
CA LEU A 119 15.83 -16.84 14.14
C LEU A 119 15.57 -18.12 14.93
N GLU A 120 14.38 -18.27 15.52
CA GLU A 120 13.96 -19.51 16.19
C GLU A 120 13.98 -20.70 15.22
N LYS A 121 13.41 -20.51 14.02
CA LYS A 121 13.43 -21.51 12.96
C LYS A 121 14.86 -21.85 12.54
N ALA A 122 15.74 -20.86 12.43
CA ALA A 122 17.15 -21.08 12.11
C ALA A 122 17.87 -21.85 13.23
N ALA A 123 17.56 -21.57 14.50
CA ALA A 123 18.12 -22.27 15.66
C ALA A 123 17.65 -23.73 15.74
N GLN A 124 16.43 -24.02 15.29
CA GLN A 124 15.89 -25.39 15.17
C GLN A 124 16.48 -26.17 13.98
N ASN A 125 17.20 -25.50 13.07
CA ASN A 125 17.88 -26.11 11.93
C ASN A 125 19.41 -26.11 12.14
N GLY A 126 20.10 -27.05 11.48
CA GLY A 126 21.56 -27.15 11.51
C GLY A 126 22.19 -26.92 10.13
N GLY A 127 23.49 -26.61 10.13
CA GLY A 127 24.31 -26.50 8.91
C GLY A 127 23.77 -25.46 7.91
N LYS A 128 23.85 -25.80 6.61
CA LYS A 128 23.53 -24.89 5.51
C LYS A 128 22.14 -24.25 5.60
N LYS A 129 21.11 -24.98 6.06
CA LYS A 129 19.75 -24.43 6.21
C LYS A 129 19.68 -23.29 7.23
N ARG A 130 20.47 -23.36 8.31
CA ARG A 130 20.56 -22.28 9.28
C ARG A 130 21.22 -21.05 8.67
N GLU A 131 22.31 -21.26 7.94
CA GLU A 131 23.04 -20.19 7.24
C GLU A 131 22.14 -19.49 6.21
N ASP A 132 21.39 -20.25 5.41
CA ASP A 132 20.47 -19.72 4.41
C ASP A 132 19.36 -18.86 5.05
N LEU A 133 18.77 -19.31 6.16
CA LEU A 133 17.73 -18.57 6.89
C LEU A 133 18.25 -17.26 7.48
N ILE A 134 19.47 -17.26 8.02
CA ILE A 134 20.12 -16.07 8.55
C ILE A 134 20.44 -15.08 7.42
N ALA A 135 20.95 -15.57 6.28
CA ALA A 135 21.28 -14.73 5.13
C ALA A 135 20.05 -14.03 4.54
N ILE A 136 18.91 -14.74 4.45
CA ILE A 136 17.63 -14.13 4.03
C ILE A 136 17.24 -13.01 4.99
N LEU A 137 17.32 -13.25 6.30
CA LEU A 137 16.96 -12.24 7.30
C LEU A 137 17.84 -11.00 7.18
N GLN A 138 19.15 -11.17 7.04
CA GLN A 138 20.11 -10.08 6.85
C GLN A 138 19.88 -9.29 5.56
N THR A 139 19.38 -9.95 4.51
CA THR A 139 19.07 -9.28 3.23
C THR A 139 17.78 -8.48 3.32
N VAL A 140 16.75 -9.02 3.97
CA VAL A 140 15.41 -8.42 4.03
C VAL A 140 15.32 -7.29 5.05
N ARG A 141 16.01 -7.40 6.19
CA ARG A 141 15.90 -6.42 7.29
C ARG A 141 16.24 -4.97 6.88
N PRO A 142 17.35 -4.69 6.16
CA PRO A 142 17.68 -3.33 5.74
C PRO A 142 16.60 -2.67 4.85
N HIS A 143 15.94 -3.45 4.00
CA HIS A 143 14.85 -2.94 3.16
C HIS A 143 13.61 -2.57 3.97
N PHE A 144 13.34 -3.31 5.06
CA PHE A 144 12.29 -2.92 6.00
C PHE A 144 12.65 -1.66 6.78
N ASP A 145 13.90 -1.55 7.24
CA ASP A 145 14.37 -0.35 7.96
C ASP A 145 14.30 0.90 7.07
N GLU A 146 14.62 0.77 5.78
CA GLU A 146 14.44 1.83 4.78
C GLU A 146 12.97 2.23 4.62
N TYR A 147 12.07 1.24 4.51
CA TYR A 147 10.63 1.49 4.42
C TYR A 147 10.08 2.19 5.67
N ILE A 148 10.48 1.75 6.85
CA ILE A 148 10.10 2.38 8.13
C ILE A 148 10.61 3.82 8.20
N SER A 149 11.85 4.07 7.77
CA SER A 149 12.42 5.41 7.72
C SER A 149 11.61 6.32 6.80
N LYS A 150 11.15 5.81 5.66
CA LYS A 150 10.26 6.53 4.76
C LYS A 150 8.91 6.87 5.42
N LEU A 151 8.30 5.92 6.13
CA LEU A 151 7.03 6.15 6.84
C LEU A 151 7.14 7.25 7.90
N LEU A 152 8.30 7.39 8.55
CA LEU A 152 8.55 8.42 9.55
C LEU A 152 8.92 9.79 8.96
N GLN A 153 9.34 9.85 7.70
CA GLN A 153 9.70 11.09 6.99
C GLN A 153 8.51 11.72 6.24
N ASP A 154 7.50 10.92 5.88
CA ASP A 154 6.29 11.37 5.17
C ASP A 154 5.19 11.93 6.10
N ASP A 155 5.48 12.06 7.40
CA ASP A 155 4.64 12.63 8.49
C ASP A 155 4.99 14.11 8.76
#